data_AF-A0A851M0G8-F1
#
_entry.id   AF-A0A851M0G8-F1
#
_cell.length_a   1.000
_cell.length_b   1.000
_cell.length_c   1.000
_cell.angle_alpha   90.00
_cell.angle_beta   90.00
_cell.angle_gamma   90.00
#
_symmetry.space_group_name_H-M   'P 1'
#
loop_
_entity.id
_entity.type
_entity.pdbx_description
1 polymer ?
#
loop_
_entity_poly.entity_id
_entity_poly.type
_entity_poly.pdbx_seq_one_letter_code
_entity_poly.pdbx_strand_id
1 'polypeptide(L)'
;ALCDVFVMDAFGTAHRAQASTHGIGKFADVACAGPLLADELEALGKALKEPARPMVAIVGGSKVSTKLTVLDSLSKIADQLIVGGGIANTFVAAQGHNVGK
;
A
#
# COMPACT_ATOMS: atom_id res chain seq x y z
N ALA A 1 -15.21 26.87 -16.39
CA ALA A 1 -14.52 25.57 -16.19
C ALA A 1 -13.41 25.44 -17.23
N LEU A 2 -12.36 24.65 -16.97
CA LEU A 2 -11.18 24.51 -17.87
C LEU A 2 -11.17 23.21 -18.69
N CYS A 3 -12.03 22.23 -18.36
CA CYS A 3 -12.10 20.95 -19.05
C CYS A 3 -13.52 20.39 -19.00
N ASP A 4 -13.87 19.58 -20.00
CA ASP A 4 -15.12 18.79 -20.02
C ASP A 4 -14.95 17.46 -19.27
N VAL A 5 -13.74 16.89 -19.28
CA VAL A 5 -13.40 15.62 -18.64
C VAL A 5 -12.15 15.77 -17.78
N PHE A 6 -12.21 15.32 -16.54
CA PHE A 6 -11.07 15.15 -15.65
C PHE A 6 -10.67 13.68 -15.58
N VAL A 7 -9.40 13.39 -15.84
CA VAL A 7 -8.83 12.04 -15.76
C VAL A 7 -7.78 12.01 -14.64
N MET A 8 -8.04 11.25 -13.58
CA MET A 8 -7.07 11.02 -12.51
C MET A 8 -6.20 9.81 -12.85
N ASP A 9 -4.95 10.04 -13.22
CA ASP A 9 -4.02 8.98 -13.63
C ASP A 9 -2.72 8.93 -12.78
N ALA A 10 -2.78 9.50 -11.57
CA ALA A 10 -1.62 9.70 -10.71
C ALA A 10 -1.75 9.00 -9.35
N PHE A 11 -1.74 7.66 -9.33
CA PHE A 11 -1.93 6.84 -8.11
C PHE A 11 -1.04 7.25 -6.94
N GLY A 12 0.24 7.55 -7.18
CA GLY A 12 1.18 7.98 -6.12
C GLY A 12 0.74 9.23 -5.35
N THR A 13 -0.18 10.04 -5.90
CA THR A 13 -0.76 11.23 -5.25
C THR A 13 -2.20 11.02 -4.76
N ALA A 14 -2.83 9.89 -5.10
CA ALA A 14 -4.24 9.61 -4.80
C ALA A 14 -4.55 9.54 -3.29
N HIS A 15 -3.54 9.28 -2.45
CA HIS A 15 -3.66 9.28 -0.99
C HIS A 15 -3.85 10.67 -0.36
N ARG A 16 -3.80 11.75 -1.16
CA ARG A 16 -3.93 13.14 -0.67
C ARG A 16 -5.12 13.83 -1.32
N ALA A 17 -5.97 14.43 -0.50
CA ALA A 17 -7.06 15.28 -0.95
C ALA A 17 -6.53 16.69 -1.28
N GLN A 18 -6.23 16.95 -2.56
CA GLN A 18 -5.75 18.24 -3.05
C GLN A 18 -6.63 18.74 -4.19
N ALA A 19 -6.48 20.01 -4.57
CA ALA A 19 -7.28 20.62 -5.63
C ALA A 19 -7.20 19.84 -6.95
N SER A 20 -6.01 19.40 -7.36
CA SER A 20 -5.78 18.71 -8.63
C SER A 20 -5.96 17.18 -8.58
N THR A 21 -6.05 16.57 -7.40
CA THR A 21 -6.17 15.10 -7.23
C THR A 21 -7.56 14.66 -6.80
N HIS A 22 -8.30 15.53 -6.12
CA HIS A 22 -9.61 15.25 -5.53
C HIS A 22 -10.62 16.36 -5.78
N GLY A 23 -10.20 17.62 -5.57
CA GLY A 23 -11.08 18.79 -5.67
C GLY A 23 -11.74 18.89 -7.04
N ILE A 24 -10.94 18.91 -8.10
CA ILE A 24 -11.42 18.98 -9.49
C ILE A 24 -12.37 17.82 -9.85
N GLY A 25 -12.10 16.60 -9.35
CA GLY A 25 -12.94 15.43 -9.60
C GLY A 25 -14.35 15.51 -9.00
N LYS A 26 -14.61 16.44 -8.08
CA LYS A 26 -15.95 16.72 -7.55
C LYS A 26 -16.76 17.68 -8.41
N PHE A 27 -16.10 18.48 -9.23
CA PHE A 27 -16.71 19.61 -9.94
C PHE A 27 -16.61 19.50 -11.47
N ALA A 28 -15.77 18.60 -11.99
CA ALA A 28 -15.76 18.28 -13.41
C ALA A 28 -17.05 17.55 -13.80
N ASP A 29 -17.61 17.86 -14.97
CA ASP A 29 -18.84 17.24 -15.46
C ASP A 29 -18.67 15.71 -15.62
N VAL A 30 -17.48 15.28 -16.06
CA VAL A 30 -17.06 13.88 -16.08
C VAL A 30 -15.73 13.73 -15.37
N ALA A 31 -15.65 12.78 -14.44
CA ALA A 31 -14.42 12.39 -13.75
C ALA A 31 -14.19 10.88 -13.89
N CYS A 32 -13.00 10.47 -14.30
CA CYS A 32 -12.64 9.06 -14.43
C CYS A 32 -11.21 8.78 -13.96
N ALA A 33 -10.92 7.49 -13.74
CA ALA A 33 -9.55 7.02 -13.57
C ALA A 33 -8.90 6.81 -14.94
N GLY A 34 -7.64 7.21 -15.07
CA GLY A 34 -6.84 6.86 -16.23
C GLY A 34 -6.30 5.42 -16.17
N PRO A 35 -5.63 4.95 -17.23
CA PRO A 35 -5.14 3.58 -17.32
C PRO A 35 -4.11 3.22 -16.23
N LEU A 36 -3.15 4.09 -15.92
CA LEU A 36 -2.14 3.81 -14.90
C LEU A 36 -2.75 3.70 -13.51
N LEU A 37 -3.71 4.57 -13.18
CA LEU A 37 -4.44 4.45 -11.92
C LEU A 37 -5.25 3.15 -11.88
N ALA A 38 -5.94 2.81 -12.97
CA ALA A 38 -6.75 1.60 -13.04
C ALA A 38 -5.89 0.32 -12.89
N ASP A 39 -4.78 0.23 -13.62
CA ASP A 39 -3.87 -0.91 -13.59
C ASP A 39 -3.26 -1.11 -12.19
N GLU A 40 -2.88 -0.02 -11.51
CA GLU A 40 -2.33 -0.09 -10.15
C GLU A 40 -3.38 -0.58 -9.13
N LEU A 41 -4.63 -0.10 -9.25
CA LEU A 41 -5.73 -0.57 -8.41
C LEU A 41 -6.08 -2.04 -8.68
N GLU A 42 -6.03 -2.48 -9.93
CA GLU A 42 -6.25 -3.87 -10.30
C GLU A 42 -5.14 -4.78 -9.76
N ALA A 43 -3.87 -4.39 -9.92
CA ALA A 43 -2.72 -5.13 -9.42
C ALA A 43 -2.76 -5.28 -7.89
N LEU A 44 -3.01 -4.19 -7.17
CA LEU A 44 -3.17 -4.22 -5.71
C LEU A 44 -4.40 -5.03 -5.28
N GLY A 45 -5.51 -4.92 -6.02
CA GLY A 45 -6.72 -5.69 -5.77
C GLY A 45 -6.46 -7.20 -5.87
N LYS A 46 -5.81 -7.64 -6.96
CA LYS A 46 -5.41 -9.05 -7.16
C LYS A 46 -4.51 -9.56 -6.04
N ALA A 47 -3.56 -8.75 -5.59
CA ALA A 47 -2.61 -9.16 -4.55
C ALA A 47 -3.19 -9.14 -3.11
N LEU A 48 -4.16 -8.25 -2.82
CA LEU A 48 -4.62 -8.03 -1.43
C LEU A 48 -6.03 -8.52 -1.16
N LYS A 49 -6.94 -8.53 -2.15
CA LYS A 49 -8.33 -8.97 -1.96
C LYS A 49 -8.51 -10.44 -2.32
N GLU A 50 -7.95 -10.86 -3.45
CA GLU A 50 -8.10 -12.21 -4.00
C GLU A 50 -6.73 -12.83 -4.35
N PRO A 51 -5.78 -12.91 -3.39
CA PRO A 51 -4.46 -13.42 -3.68
C PRO A 51 -4.52 -14.90 -4.09
N ALA A 52 -3.78 -15.24 -5.14
CA ALA A 52 -3.46 -16.62 -5.44
C ALA A 52 -2.69 -17.21 -4.24
N ARG A 53 -3.09 -18.41 -3.82
CA ARG A 53 -2.55 -19.07 -2.62
C ARG A 53 -1.54 -20.15 -3.00
N PRO A 54 -0.44 -20.31 -2.24
CA PRO A 54 -0.10 -19.56 -1.02
C PRO A 54 0.45 -18.14 -1.32
N MET A 55 0.00 -17.16 -0.56
CA MET A 55 0.47 -15.78 -0.58
C MET A 55 1.60 -15.58 0.43
N VAL A 56 2.75 -15.10 -0.06
CA VAL A 56 3.88 -14.71 0.78
C VAL A 56 4.02 -13.19 0.78
N ALA A 57 4.06 -12.58 1.97
CA ALA A 57 4.35 -11.17 2.15
C ALA A 57 5.75 -10.98 2.72
N ILE A 58 6.56 -10.10 2.11
CA ILE A 58 7.90 -9.75 2.60
C ILE A 58 7.90 -8.28 3.04
N VAL A 59 8.18 -8.02 4.32
CA VAL A 59 8.16 -6.68 4.90
C VAL A 59 9.51 -6.35 5.53
N GLY A 60 10.30 -5.54 4.82
CA GLY A 60 11.57 -5.01 5.30
C GLY A 60 11.46 -3.59 5.85
N GLY A 61 12.33 -3.23 6.79
CA GLY A 61 12.45 -1.87 7.29
C GLY A 61 13.39 -1.74 8.49
N SER A 62 13.70 -0.49 8.86
CA SER A 62 14.58 -0.20 10.01
C SER A 62 13.86 -0.22 11.35
N LYS A 63 12.52 -0.04 11.38
CA LYS A 63 11.72 0.05 12.61
C LYS A 63 10.36 -0.62 12.42
N VAL A 64 9.91 -1.38 13.42
CA VAL A 64 8.56 -1.98 13.43
C VAL A 64 7.49 -0.89 13.50
N SER A 65 7.71 0.16 14.29
CA SER A 65 6.73 1.22 14.54
C SER A 65 6.27 1.95 13.28
N THR A 66 7.14 2.10 12.26
CA THR A 66 6.78 2.78 11.00
C THR A 66 6.04 1.88 10.01
N LYS A 67 5.96 0.57 10.30
CA LYS A 67 5.35 -0.45 9.42
C LYS A 67 4.31 -1.30 10.13
N LEU A 68 3.95 -0.97 11.37
CA LEU A 68 3.05 -1.78 12.19
C LEU A 68 1.69 -1.99 11.52
N THR A 69 1.09 -0.94 10.95
CA THR A 69 -0.19 -1.04 10.24
C THR A 69 -0.11 -1.93 9.00
N VAL A 70 1.02 -1.90 8.29
CA VAL A 70 1.26 -2.76 7.12
C VAL A 70 1.40 -4.22 7.55
N LEU A 71 2.17 -4.47 8.61
CA LEU A 71 2.34 -5.81 9.18
C LEU A 71 1.00 -6.39 9.67
N ASP A 72 0.20 -5.59 10.38
CA ASP A 72 -1.14 -5.99 10.86
C ASP A 72 -2.12 -6.27 9.71
N SER A 73 -2.06 -5.48 8.63
CA SER A 73 -2.92 -5.70 7.47
C SER A 73 -2.52 -6.97 6.72
N LEU A 74 -1.21 -7.17 6.49
CA LEU A 74 -0.70 -8.32 5.74
C LEU A 74 -0.75 -9.62 6.54
N SER A 75 -0.62 -9.60 7.86
CA SER A 75 -0.74 -10.80 8.70
C SER A 75 -2.13 -11.44 8.66
N LYS A 76 -3.16 -10.65 8.35
CA LYS A 76 -4.55 -11.12 8.18
C LYS A 76 -4.80 -11.75 6.82
N ILE A 77 -3.94 -11.47 5.84
CA ILE A 77 -4.16 -11.84 4.44
C ILE A 77 -3.14 -12.88 3.99
N ALA A 78 -1.85 -12.74 4.27
CA ALA A 78 -0.80 -13.64 3.78
C ALA A 78 -0.78 -14.99 4.51
N ASP A 79 -0.44 -16.07 3.80
CA ASP A 79 -0.19 -17.38 4.42
C ASP A 79 1.17 -17.44 5.11
N GLN A 80 2.13 -16.68 4.59
CA GLN A 80 3.46 -16.53 5.17
C GLN A 80 3.87 -15.07 5.20
N LEU A 81 4.41 -14.62 6.33
CA LEU A 81 4.93 -13.27 6.51
C LEU A 81 6.41 -13.34 6.88
N ILE A 82 7.25 -12.80 6.01
CA ILE A 82 8.71 -12.74 6.19
C ILE A 82 9.09 -11.30 6.52
N VAL A 83 9.74 -11.10 7.66
CA VAL A 83 10.25 -9.79 8.07
C VAL A 83 11.75 -9.67 7.85
N GLY A 84 12.23 -8.47 7.52
CA GLY A 84 13.65 -8.21 7.25
C GLY A 84 14.18 -6.90 7.86
N GLY A 85 15.48 -6.83 8.12
CA GLY A 85 16.15 -5.64 8.65
C GLY A 85 15.90 -5.43 10.15
N GLY A 86 15.85 -4.16 10.59
CA GLY A 86 15.59 -3.80 11.99
C GLY A 86 14.23 -4.30 12.51
N ILE A 87 13.25 -4.49 11.62
CA ILE A 87 11.99 -5.18 11.94
C ILE A 87 12.29 -6.61 12.41
N ALA A 88 13.05 -7.39 11.63
CA ALA A 88 13.40 -8.77 11.99
C ALA A 88 14.17 -8.84 13.32
N ASN A 89 15.16 -7.95 13.54
CA ASN A 89 15.89 -7.89 14.80
C ASN A 89 14.97 -7.67 16.00
N THR A 90 13.93 -6.85 15.85
CA THR A 90 12.95 -6.61 16.92
C THR A 90 12.18 -7.89 17.26
N PHE A 91 11.77 -8.68 16.26
CA PHE A 91 11.09 -9.96 16.48
C PHE A 91 12.03 -11.03 17.08
N VAL A 92 13.27 -11.11 16.60
CA VAL A 92 14.29 -12.04 17.13
C VAL A 92 14.61 -11.70 18.60
N ALA A 93 14.76 -10.40 18.93
CA ALA A 93 14.92 -9.95 20.29
C ALA A 93 13.70 -10.27 21.17
N ALA A 94 12.47 -10.11 20.64
CA ALA A 94 11.23 -10.45 21.35
C ALA A 94 11.10 -11.96 21.64
N GLN A 95 11.74 -12.82 20.84
CA GLN A 95 11.87 -14.27 21.10
C GLN A 95 12.95 -14.62 22.14
N GLY A 96 13.64 -13.62 22.70
CA GLY A 96 14.68 -13.80 23.73
C GLY A 96 16.09 -14.02 23.19
N HIS A 97 16.32 -13.82 21.89
CA HIS A 97 17.65 -13.96 21.30
C HIS A 97 18.45 -12.65 21.39
N ASN A 98 19.75 -12.76 21.63
CA ASN A 98 20.65 -11.61 21.58
C ASN A 98 20.90 -11.18 20.14
N VAL A 99 20.60 -9.92 19.82
CA VAL A 99 20.75 -9.34 18.48
C VAL A 99 21.98 -8.42 18.34
N GLY A 100 22.81 -8.30 19.38
CA GLY A 100 23.99 -7.45 19.35
C GLY A 100 23.66 -5.95 19.42
N LYS A 101 24.42 -5.14 18.67
CA LYS A 101 24.21 -3.69 18.54
C LYS A 101 23.59 -3.35 17.20
#